data_AF-A0A2A4I0M5-F1
#
_entry.id   AF-A0A2A4I0M5-F1
#
_cell.length_a   1.000
_cell.length_b   1.000
_cell.length_c   1.000
_cell.angle_alpha   90.00
_cell.angle_beta   90.00
_cell.angle_gamma   90.00
#
_symmetry.space_group_name_H-M   'P 1'
#
loop_
_entity.id
_entity.type
_entity.pdbx_description
1 polymer ?
#
loop_
_entity_poly.entity_id
_entity_poly.type
_entity_poly.pdbx_seq_one_letter_code
_entity_poly.pdbx_strand_id
1 'polypeptide(L)'
;MSARDTIRQAGQLVRLRDVRVRAAAARLAAARAATQEAERARRDADAAADAAGAAHDAARADLATDPAEAERLLALLDRARFDRSIAGETVAQARTAEERCLADEAERRRAMIVAQARHDAAAGRVGAMRRHALRLEEERQALDSEDIRRFR
;
A
#
# COMPACT_ATOMS: atom_id res chain seq x y z
N MET A 1 22.92 -30.14 19.14
CA MET A 1 23.05 -28.85 18.43
C MET A 1 23.50 -27.82 19.44
N SER A 2 24.58 -27.06 19.20
CA SER A 2 25.14 -26.13 20.21
C SER A 2 24.26 -24.88 20.37
N ALA A 3 24.27 -24.26 21.56
CA ALA A 3 23.60 -22.96 21.78
C ALA A 3 24.05 -21.88 20.78
N ARG A 4 25.33 -21.90 20.38
CA ARG A 4 25.89 -21.02 19.35
C ARG A 4 25.28 -21.30 17.97
N ASP A 5 24.99 -22.56 17.63
CA ASP A 5 24.32 -22.93 16.39
C ASP A 5 22.87 -22.45 16.36
N THR A 6 22.14 -22.63 17.47
CA THR A 6 20.77 -22.16 17.60
C THR A 6 20.68 -20.63 17.47
N ILE A 7 21.58 -19.88 18.10
CA ILE A 7 21.65 -18.42 17.99
C ILE A 7 21.97 -18.00 16.53
N ARG A 8 22.89 -18.70 15.88
CA ARG A 8 23.25 -18.45 14.47
C ARG A 8 22.08 -18.67 13.52
N GLN A 9 21.38 -19.80 13.65
CA GLN A 9 20.19 -20.11 12.86
C GLN A 9 19.05 -19.10 13.12
N ALA A 10 18.80 -18.77 14.39
CA ALA A 10 17.79 -17.77 14.73
C ALA A 10 18.15 -16.38 14.17
N GLY A 11 19.44 -16.02 14.13
CA GLY A 11 19.93 -14.82 13.46
C GLY A 11 19.70 -14.83 11.93
N GLN A 12 19.82 -15.99 11.27
CA GLN A 12 19.45 -16.13 9.85
C GLN A 12 17.96 -15.90 9.63
N LEU A 13 17.10 -16.38 10.53
CA LEU A 13 15.65 -16.14 10.46
C LEU A 13 15.31 -14.64 10.60
N VAL A 14 15.99 -13.91 11.47
CA VAL A 14 15.81 -12.45 11.59
C VAL A 14 16.17 -11.75 10.28
N ARG A 15 17.31 -12.09 9.67
CA ARG A 15 17.69 -11.53 8.35
C ARG A 15 16.66 -11.84 7.27
N LEU A 16 16.14 -13.05 7.22
CA LEU A 16 15.07 -13.42 6.28
C LEU A 16 13.78 -12.62 6.52
N ARG A 17 13.46 -12.33 7.79
CA ARG A 17 12.29 -11.51 8.14
C ARG A 17 12.49 -10.04 7.77
N ASP A 18 13.69 -9.50 7.94
CA ASP A 18 14.04 -8.14 7.49
C ASP A 18 13.87 -8.00 5.97
N VAL A 19 14.34 -8.97 5.17
CA VAL A 19 14.09 -8.98 3.70
C VAL A 19 12.58 -8.96 3.39
N ARG A 20 11.77 -9.71 4.15
CA ARG A 20 10.31 -9.71 3.99
C ARG A 20 9.66 -8.38 4.39
N VAL A 21 10.16 -7.70 5.41
CA VAL A 21 9.73 -6.35 5.80
C VAL A 21 10.02 -5.38 4.67
N ARG A 22 11.25 -5.37 4.12
CA ARG A 22 11.62 -4.50 2.99
C ARG A 22 10.75 -4.77 1.76
N ALA A 23 10.48 -6.04 1.45
CA ALA A 23 9.59 -6.41 0.36
C ALA A 23 8.14 -5.96 0.60
N ALA A 24 7.63 -6.07 1.84
CA ALA A 24 6.29 -5.58 2.19
C ALA A 24 6.21 -4.04 2.09
N ALA A 25 7.26 -3.33 2.51
CA ALA A 25 7.36 -1.89 2.38
C ALA A 25 7.35 -1.44 0.92
N ALA A 26 8.11 -2.12 0.04
CA ALA A 26 8.11 -1.83 -1.39
C ALA A 26 6.72 -2.03 -2.03
N ARG A 27 6.02 -3.12 -1.68
CA ARG A 27 4.65 -3.37 -2.15
C ARG A 27 3.66 -2.31 -1.65
N LEU A 28 3.77 -1.88 -0.40
CA LEU A 28 2.94 -0.80 0.14
C LEU A 28 3.21 0.54 -0.57
N ALA A 29 4.47 0.83 -0.88
CA ALA A 29 4.83 2.03 -1.64
C ALA A 29 4.23 2.01 -3.06
N ALA A 30 4.30 0.86 -3.74
CA ALA A 30 3.68 0.68 -5.05
C ALA A 30 2.15 0.84 -4.99
N ALA A 31 1.50 0.23 -3.98
CA ALA A 31 0.05 0.36 -3.80
C ALA A 31 -0.37 1.82 -3.55
N ARG A 32 0.37 2.58 -2.75
CA ARG A 32 0.14 4.02 -2.53
C ARG A 32 0.26 4.83 -3.81
N ALA A 33 1.25 4.53 -4.65
CA ALA A 33 1.41 5.20 -5.93
C ALA A 33 0.21 4.92 -6.85
N ALA A 34 -0.24 3.67 -6.91
CA ALA A 34 -1.43 3.29 -7.67
C ALA A 34 -2.71 3.97 -7.13
N THR A 35 -2.89 4.07 -5.80
CA THR A 35 -4.00 4.84 -5.19
C THR A 35 -3.98 6.30 -5.64
N GLN A 36 -2.81 6.95 -5.60
CA GLN A 36 -2.67 8.35 -6.03
C GLN A 36 -2.98 8.54 -7.52
N GLU A 37 -2.57 7.59 -8.36
CA GLU A 37 -2.88 7.60 -9.79
C GLU A 37 -4.38 7.40 -10.04
N ALA A 38 -5.02 6.44 -9.35
CA ALA A 38 -6.46 6.21 -9.45
C ALA A 38 -7.28 7.41 -8.96
N GLU A 39 -6.85 8.06 -7.87
CA GLU A 39 -7.48 9.28 -7.37
C GLU A 39 -7.40 10.43 -8.40
N ARG A 40 -6.25 10.60 -9.06
CA ARG A 40 -6.10 11.59 -10.15
C ARG A 40 -7.00 11.25 -11.33
N ALA A 41 -6.99 10.00 -11.78
CA ALA A 41 -7.86 9.56 -12.88
C ALA A 41 -9.35 9.79 -12.57
N ARG A 42 -9.77 9.58 -11.31
CA ARG A 42 -11.14 9.87 -10.87
C ARG A 42 -11.45 11.37 -10.86
N ARG A 43 -10.52 12.22 -10.44
CA ARG A 43 -10.68 13.70 -10.55
C ARG A 43 -10.81 14.15 -12.01
N ASP A 44 -9.98 13.60 -12.89
CA ASP A 44 -10.00 13.95 -14.31
C ASP A 44 -11.32 13.49 -14.95
N ALA A 45 -11.82 12.31 -14.58
CA ALA A 45 -13.11 11.81 -15.04
C ALA A 45 -14.28 12.67 -14.53
N ASP A 46 -14.28 13.08 -13.25
CA ASP A 46 -15.30 13.98 -12.70
C ASP A 46 -15.28 15.33 -13.45
N ALA A 47 -14.10 15.91 -13.68
CA ALA A 47 -13.97 17.16 -14.44
C ALA A 47 -14.49 17.04 -15.88
N ALA A 48 -14.22 15.91 -16.55
CA ALA A 48 -14.75 15.63 -17.88
C ALA A 48 -16.28 15.46 -17.87
N ALA A 49 -16.84 14.82 -16.84
CA ALA A 49 -18.29 14.67 -16.68
C ALA A 49 -18.98 16.01 -16.42
N ASP A 50 -18.37 16.89 -15.61
CA ASP A 50 -18.87 18.25 -15.39
C ASP A 50 -18.85 19.07 -16.69
N ALA A 51 -17.77 18.99 -17.47
CA ALA A 51 -17.68 19.65 -18.77
C ALA A 51 -18.72 19.12 -19.77
N ALA A 52 -18.94 17.80 -19.82
CA ALA A 52 -19.97 17.19 -20.68
C ALA A 52 -21.39 17.57 -20.22
N GLY A 53 -21.61 17.70 -18.91
CA GLY A 53 -22.86 18.22 -18.34
C GLY A 53 -23.13 19.66 -18.77
N ALA A 54 -22.14 20.54 -18.64
CA ALA A 54 -22.24 21.93 -19.07
C ALA A 54 -22.50 22.06 -20.58
N ALA A 55 -21.83 21.25 -21.41
CA ALA A 55 -22.05 21.22 -22.85
C ALA A 55 -23.47 20.77 -23.22
N HIS A 56 -23.99 19.76 -22.53
CA HIS A 56 -25.38 19.31 -22.70
C HIS A 56 -26.38 20.41 -22.34
N ASP A 57 -26.17 21.11 -21.22
CA ASP A 57 -27.08 22.17 -20.77
C ASP A 57 -27.03 23.38 -21.70
N ALA A 58 -25.86 23.71 -22.26
CA ALA A 58 -25.71 24.72 -23.31
C ALA A 58 -26.45 24.32 -24.59
N ALA A 59 -26.24 23.10 -25.12
CA ALA A 59 -26.93 22.61 -26.31
C ALA A 59 -28.46 22.59 -26.13
N ARG A 60 -28.94 22.28 -24.92
CA ARG A 60 -30.37 22.33 -24.56
C ARG A 60 -30.90 23.77 -24.56
N ALA A 61 -30.12 24.73 -24.07
CA ALA A 61 -30.50 26.14 -24.09
C ALA A 61 -30.58 26.67 -25.52
N ASP A 62 -29.60 26.33 -26.37
CA ASP A 62 -29.55 26.75 -27.76
C ASP A 62 -30.75 26.25 -28.58
N LEU A 63 -31.20 25.00 -28.34
CA LEU A 63 -32.37 24.43 -29.02
C LEU A 63 -33.64 25.31 -28.89
N ALA A 64 -33.76 26.12 -27.83
CA ALA A 64 -34.93 26.98 -27.61
C ALA A 64 -34.92 28.29 -28.42
N THR A 65 -33.88 28.55 -29.22
CA THR A 65 -33.64 29.89 -29.81
C THR A 65 -34.00 30.04 -31.29
N ASP A 66 -33.90 29.00 -32.12
CA ASP A 66 -34.16 29.11 -33.57
C ASP A 66 -34.83 27.86 -34.19
N PRO A 67 -36.07 27.97 -34.69
CA PRO A 67 -36.75 26.87 -35.37
C PRO A 67 -36.17 26.53 -36.76
N ALA A 68 -35.46 27.46 -37.43
CA ALA A 68 -34.86 27.22 -38.75
C ALA A 68 -33.64 26.28 -38.68
N GLU A 69 -32.95 26.24 -37.54
CA GLU A 69 -31.79 25.38 -37.29
C GLU A 69 -32.13 24.16 -36.40
N ALA A 70 -33.42 23.89 -36.17
CA ALA A 70 -33.88 22.91 -35.19
C ALA A 70 -33.29 21.51 -35.38
N GLU A 71 -33.19 21.01 -36.61
CA GLU A 71 -32.62 19.68 -36.90
C GLU A 71 -31.14 19.59 -36.49
N ARG A 72 -30.36 20.64 -36.78
CA ARG A 72 -28.95 20.72 -36.42
C ARG A 72 -28.77 20.82 -34.90
N LEU A 73 -29.57 21.65 -34.24
CA LEU A 73 -29.52 21.83 -32.79
C LEU A 73 -29.94 20.55 -32.05
N LEU A 74 -30.92 19.79 -32.57
CA LEU A 74 -31.27 18.46 -32.06
C LEU A 74 -30.11 17.48 -32.17
N ALA A 75 -29.42 17.44 -33.31
CA ALA A 75 -28.26 16.56 -33.48
C ALA A 75 -27.11 16.90 -32.52
N LEU A 76 -26.87 18.19 -32.25
CA LEU A 76 -25.89 18.64 -31.26
C LEU A 76 -26.30 18.24 -29.83
N LEU A 77 -27.58 18.39 -29.49
CA LEU A 77 -28.11 17.97 -28.19
C LEU A 77 -27.99 16.46 -27.98
N ASP A 78 -28.34 15.66 -28.98
CA ASP A 78 -28.22 14.20 -28.91
C ASP A 78 -26.77 13.76 -28.74
N ARG A 79 -25.85 14.41 -29.45
CA ARG A 79 -24.41 14.17 -29.28
C ARG A 79 -23.95 14.52 -27.85
N ALA A 80 -24.32 15.70 -27.35
CA ALA A 80 -23.95 16.12 -26.00
C ALA A 80 -24.55 15.21 -24.92
N ARG A 81 -25.77 14.71 -25.13
CA ARG A 81 -26.41 13.71 -24.26
C ARG A 81 -25.63 12.40 -24.25
N PHE A 82 -25.20 11.93 -25.41
CA PHE A 82 -24.37 10.73 -25.52
C PHE A 82 -23.03 10.91 -24.80
N ASP A 83 -22.32 12.01 -25.08
CA ASP A 83 -21.02 12.30 -24.45
C ASP A 83 -21.14 12.40 -22.92
N ARG A 84 -22.21 13.04 -22.42
CA ARG A 84 -22.52 13.07 -20.98
C ARG A 84 -22.75 11.68 -20.40
N SER A 85 -23.45 10.79 -21.11
CA SER A 85 -23.66 9.41 -20.66
C SER A 85 -22.34 8.65 -20.54
N ILE A 86 -21.47 8.77 -21.54
CA ILE A 86 -20.14 8.13 -21.54
C ILE A 86 -19.26 8.69 -20.42
N ALA A 87 -19.28 10.00 -20.20
CA ALA A 87 -18.52 10.60 -19.12
C ALA A 87 -19.00 10.13 -17.74
N GLY A 88 -20.32 9.99 -17.54
CA GLY A 88 -20.90 9.41 -16.33
C GLY A 88 -20.47 7.96 -16.08
N GLU A 89 -20.42 7.13 -17.13
CA GLU A 89 -19.91 5.76 -17.02
C GLU A 89 -18.42 5.74 -16.68
N THR A 90 -17.63 6.61 -17.31
CA THR A 90 -16.19 6.75 -17.05
C THR A 90 -15.92 7.13 -15.59
N VAL A 91 -16.71 8.03 -15.02
CA VAL A 91 -16.66 8.37 -13.59
C VAL A 91 -16.95 7.15 -12.72
N ALA A 92 -18.00 6.38 -13.03
CA ALA A 92 -18.34 5.19 -12.26
C ALA A 92 -17.23 4.12 -12.29
N GLN A 93 -16.60 3.93 -13.45
CA GLN A 93 -15.46 3.04 -13.60
C GLN A 93 -14.25 3.54 -12.81
N ALA A 94 -13.93 4.84 -12.88
CA ALA A 94 -12.82 5.44 -12.16
C ALA A 94 -13.00 5.34 -10.63
N ARG A 95 -14.21 5.57 -10.10
CA ARG A 95 -14.53 5.37 -8.68
C ARG A 95 -14.34 3.92 -8.26
N THR A 96 -14.84 2.97 -9.06
CA THR A 96 -14.64 1.54 -8.78
C THR A 96 -13.16 1.16 -8.78
N ALA A 97 -12.36 1.74 -9.67
CA ALA A 97 -10.91 1.52 -9.70
C ALA A 97 -10.22 2.10 -8.46
N GLU A 98 -10.56 3.34 -8.06
CA GLU A 98 -10.07 3.98 -6.85
C GLU A 98 -10.38 3.16 -5.60
N GLU A 99 -11.61 2.68 -5.45
CA GLU A 99 -12.03 1.81 -4.34
C GLU A 99 -11.19 0.52 -4.26
N ARG A 100 -10.92 -0.10 -5.41
CA ARG A 100 -10.05 -1.30 -5.48
C ARG A 100 -8.61 -0.99 -5.07
N CYS A 101 -8.06 0.14 -5.50
CA CYS A 101 -6.72 0.58 -5.10
C CYS A 101 -6.64 0.87 -3.60
N LEU A 102 -7.64 1.55 -3.04
CA LEU A 102 -7.74 1.81 -1.60
C LEU A 102 -7.81 0.50 -0.79
N ALA A 103 -8.58 -0.48 -1.28
CA ALA A 103 -8.68 -1.79 -0.65
C ALA A 103 -7.34 -2.55 -0.69
N ASP A 104 -6.65 -2.58 -1.84
CA ASP A 104 -5.30 -3.20 -1.96
C ASP A 104 -4.30 -2.48 -1.04
N GLU A 105 -4.27 -1.14 -1.03
CA GLU A 105 -3.37 -0.39 -0.16
C GLU A 105 -3.61 -0.73 1.32
N ALA A 106 -4.86 -0.80 1.75
CA ALA A 106 -5.21 -1.19 3.11
C ALA A 106 -4.74 -2.61 3.44
N GLU A 107 -4.84 -3.55 2.49
CA GLU A 107 -4.29 -4.89 2.63
C GLU A 107 -2.77 -4.89 2.73
N ARG A 108 -2.06 -4.17 1.86
CA ARG A 108 -0.59 -4.04 1.90
C ARG A 108 -0.12 -3.41 3.21
N ARG A 109 -0.86 -2.45 3.74
CA ARG A 109 -0.59 -1.82 5.04
C ARG A 109 -0.69 -2.83 6.17
N ARG A 110 -1.76 -3.63 6.21
CA ARG A 110 -1.88 -4.73 7.18
C ARG A 110 -0.75 -5.75 7.05
N ALA A 111 -0.39 -6.13 5.83
CA ALA A 111 0.71 -7.06 5.57
C ALA A 111 2.06 -6.53 6.05
N MET A 112 2.33 -5.22 5.86
CA MET A 112 3.54 -4.56 6.35
C MET A 112 3.61 -4.58 7.88
N ILE A 113 2.51 -4.24 8.57
CA ILE A 113 2.44 -4.28 10.04
C ILE A 113 2.73 -5.69 10.56
N VAL A 114 2.10 -6.71 9.96
CA VAL A 114 2.32 -8.11 10.34
C VAL A 114 3.77 -8.56 10.07
N ALA A 115 4.36 -8.14 8.95
CA ALA A 115 5.75 -8.44 8.64
C ALA A 115 6.70 -7.83 9.69
N GLN A 116 6.47 -6.57 10.06
CA GLN A 116 7.24 -5.85 11.08
C GLN A 116 7.12 -6.52 12.45
N ALA A 117 5.89 -6.80 12.90
CA ALA A 117 5.66 -7.46 14.19
C ALA A 117 6.36 -8.84 14.27
N ARG A 118 6.34 -9.61 13.18
CA ARG A 118 7.04 -10.91 13.10
C ARG A 118 8.56 -10.76 13.11
N HIS A 119 9.09 -9.72 12.47
CA HIS A 119 10.51 -9.40 12.53
C HIS A 119 10.93 -9.05 13.97
N ASP A 120 10.20 -8.14 14.61
CA ASP A 120 10.55 -7.63 15.93
C ASP A 120 10.45 -8.71 17.01
N ALA A 121 9.43 -9.57 16.92
CA ALA A 121 9.32 -10.73 17.81
C ALA A 121 10.51 -11.71 17.63
N ALA A 122 10.98 -11.93 16.40
CA ALA A 122 12.14 -12.78 16.15
C ALA A 122 13.44 -12.13 16.65
N ALA A 123 13.62 -10.84 16.38
CA ALA A 123 14.78 -10.07 16.84
C ALA A 123 14.86 -10.02 18.37
N GLY A 124 13.73 -9.82 19.05
CA GLY A 124 13.62 -9.84 20.50
C GLY A 124 14.05 -11.18 21.11
N ARG A 125 13.56 -12.31 20.55
CA ARG A 125 13.98 -13.65 20.99
C ARG A 125 15.48 -13.89 20.80
N VAL A 126 16.04 -13.54 19.64
CA VAL A 126 17.48 -13.68 19.38
C VAL A 126 18.30 -12.82 20.34
N GLY A 127 17.86 -11.59 20.62
CA GLY A 127 18.51 -10.73 21.60
C GLY A 127 18.51 -11.34 23.00
N ALA A 128 17.40 -11.93 23.43
CA ALA A 128 17.31 -12.62 24.72
C ALA A 128 18.25 -13.84 24.79
N MET A 129 18.31 -14.65 23.73
CA MET A 129 19.23 -15.80 23.66
C MET A 129 20.70 -15.37 23.76
N ARG A 130 21.08 -14.29 23.06
CA ARG A 130 22.45 -13.74 23.13
C ARG A 130 22.80 -13.27 24.53
N ARG A 131 21.90 -12.52 25.19
CA ARG A 131 22.10 -12.08 26.58
C ARG A 131 22.22 -13.24 27.56
N HIS A 132 21.45 -14.31 27.36
CA HIS A 132 21.56 -15.49 28.21
C HIS A 132 22.88 -16.24 27.98
N ALA A 133 23.31 -16.41 26.73
CA ALA A 133 24.60 -17.03 26.41
C ALA A 133 25.78 -16.23 26.97
N LEU A 134 25.74 -14.90 26.89
CA LEU A 134 26.76 -14.03 27.49
C LEU A 134 26.84 -14.21 29.01
N ARG A 135 25.70 -14.22 29.71
CA ARG A 135 25.68 -14.46 31.16
C ARG A 135 26.30 -15.82 31.54
N LEU A 136 25.99 -16.87 30.80
CA LEU A 136 26.60 -18.19 31.04
C LEU A 136 28.11 -18.21 30.78
N GLU A 137 28.59 -17.46 29.78
CA GLU A 137 30.02 -17.31 29.51
C GLU A 137 30.72 -16.52 30.63
N GLU A 138 30.09 -15.44 31.13
CA GLU A 138 30.59 -14.65 32.27
C GLU A 138 30.65 -15.48 33.56
N GLU A 139 29.59 -16.23 33.89
CA GLU A 139 29.54 -17.14 35.05
C GLU A 139 30.65 -18.20 34.99
N ARG A 140 30.86 -18.79 33.81
CA ARG A 140 31.93 -19.78 33.61
C ARG A 140 33.31 -19.17 33.80
N GLN A 141 33.56 -17.98 33.25
CA GLN A 141 34.84 -17.28 33.42
C GLN A 141 35.11 -16.92 34.89
N ALA A 142 34.06 -16.56 35.65
CA ALA A 142 34.17 -16.30 37.07
C ALA A 142 34.61 -17.56 37.84
N LEU A 143 33.95 -18.70 37.60
CA LEU A 143 34.29 -19.99 38.21
C LEU A 143 35.71 -20.44 37.84
N ASP A 144 36.08 -20.38 36.56
CA ASP A 144 37.42 -20.72 36.09
C ASP A 144 38.48 -19.84 36.79
N SER A 145 38.18 -18.56 37.01
CA SER A 145 39.09 -17.64 37.72
C SER A 145 39.22 -17.95 39.22
N GLU A 146 38.15 -18.42 39.87
CA GLU A 146 38.15 -18.84 41.27
C GLU A 146 38.94 -20.14 41.46
N ASP A 147 38.77 -21.11 40.56
CA ASP A 147 39.54 -22.35 40.57
C ASP A 147 41.04 -22.09 40.38
N ILE A 148 41.41 -21.22 39.44
CA ILE A 148 42.83 -20.81 39.26
C ILE A 148 43.41 -20.19 40.53
N ARG A 149 42.63 -19.42 41.30
CA ARG A 149 43.07 -18.85 42.59
C ARG A 149 43.15 -19.90 43.70
N ARG A 150 42.30 -20.92 43.67
CA ARG A 150 42.23 -21.96 44.71
C ARG A 150 43.32 -23.03 44.56
N PHE A 151 43.76 -23.29 43.34
CA PHE A 151 44.80 -24.29 43.03
C PHE A 151 46.18 -23.67 42.72
N ARG A 152 46.36 -22.39 43.06
CA ARG A 152 47.67 -21.71 43.21
C ARG A 152 48.00 -21.55 44.68
#